data_AF-A0A0S7C2E7-F1
#
_entry.id   AF-A0A0S7C2E7-F1
#
_cell.length_a   1.000
_cell.length_b   1.000
_cell.length_c   1.000
_cell.angle_alpha   90.00
_cell.angle_beta   90.00
_cell.angle_gamma   90.00
#
_symmetry.space_group_name_H-M   'P 1'
#
loop_
_entity.id
_entity.type
_entity.pdbx_description
1 polymer ?
#
loop_
_entity_poly.entity_id
_entity_poly.type
_entity_poly.pdbx_seq_one_letter_code
_entity_poly.pdbx_strand_id
1 'polypeptide(L)'
;MKTAFFISVIFFFISGSRGQTIKISEPVKFLALGDSYTIGQSVPENERWPVQLMNALSANGFQTGELRIIAQTGWRTDNLRNAINQQLPLNGFNLVSLLIGVNNQYQGGTPQAYAPEFEDLLSQAIALAGYNPARVFVLSIPDYAYTPFGNGNPGISQQIDAFNEVNRNISSLFEVTYIDITPISRNGLSNPALIAGDGLHPSGLMYGLWVDEIMKKVTRELSIPEEPFAVSGPEWLLENKSLSISNLTGDTEIHIYQTDGRLVLSELLTGRGPAAVSLLNLPAGIYFFRLSGSQDSRIAGKFLLP
;
A
#
# COMPACT_ATOMS: atom_id res chain seq x y z
N MET A 1 -19.30 -46.06 42.38
CA MET A 1 -18.33 -46.20 41.27
C MET A 1 -18.85 -45.43 40.07
N LYS A 2 -18.06 -44.44 39.63
CA LYS A 2 -17.98 -43.79 38.30
C LYS A 2 -19.29 -43.60 37.49
N THR A 3 -19.71 -42.35 37.37
CA THR A 3 -20.37 -41.85 36.15
C THR A 3 -19.79 -40.47 35.83
N ALA A 4 -19.42 -40.29 34.56
CA ALA A 4 -18.50 -39.29 34.04
C ALA A 4 -19.22 -38.20 33.23
N PHE A 5 -18.44 -37.17 32.86
CA PHE A 5 -18.68 -36.17 31.80
C PHE A 5 -19.79 -35.13 32.07
N PHE A 6 -19.65 -33.83 31.79
CA PHE A 6 -18.99 -33.16 30.66
C PHE A 6 -18.34 -31.84 31.13
N ILE A 7 -17.06 -31.63 30.80
CA ILE A 7 -16.46 -30.29 30.78
C ILE A 7 -16.73 -29.73 29.38
N SER A 8 -17.56 -28.68 29.29
CA SER A 8 -17.71 -27.94 28.05
C SER A 8 -16.59 -26.90 27.97
N VAL A 9 -15.52 -27.24 27.26
CA VAL A 9 -14.49 -26.26 26.88
C VAL A 9 -15.02 -25.52 25.66
N ILE A 10 -15.49 -24.29 25.89
CA ILE A 10 -15.82 -23.38 24.79
C ILE A 10 -14.51 -22.77 24.30
N PHE A 11 -13.96 -23.33 23.22
CA PHE A 11 -12.94 -22.67 22.41
C PHE A 11 -13.62 -21.68 21.47
N PHE A 12 -13.60 -20.38 21.81
CA PHE A 12 -13.76 -19.33 20.81
C PHE A 12 -12.38 -19.00 20.22
N PHE A 13 -11.94 -19.79 19.24
CA PHE A 13 -10.91 -19.38 18.30
C PHE A 13 -11.59 -18.81 17.06
N ILE A 14 -11.76 -17.48 17.01
CA ILE A 14 -11.82 -16.76 15.74
C ILE A 14 -11.07 -15.44 15.89
N SER A 15 -9.73 -15.52 16.05
CA SER A 15 -8.85 -14.45 15.57
C SER A 15 -8.68 -14.63 14.06
N GLY A 16 -9.76 -14.40 13.32
CA GLY A 16 -9.67 -14.17 11.89
C GLY A 16 -9.10 -12.78 11.69
N SER A 17 -7.76 -12.67 11.65
CA SER A 17 -7.12 -11.57 10.94
C SER A 17 -7.76 -11.55 9.55
N ARG A 18 -8.65 -10.59 9.29
CA ARG A 18 -9.11 -10.31 7.95
C ARG A 18 -7.88 -9.80 7.21
N GLY A 19 -7.12 -10.72 6.64
CA GLY A 19 -5.98 -10.38 5.82
C GLY A 19 -6.46 -9.38 4.78
N GLN A 20 -5.83 -8.21 4.76
CA GLN A 20 -6.20 -7.17 3.83
C GLN A 20 -6.10 -7.72 2.40
N THR A 21 -7.18 -7.59 1.65
CA THR A 21 -7.25 -8.00 0.25
C THR A 21 -6.95 -6.79 -0.61
N ILE A 22 -6.10 -6.97 -1.63
CA ILE A 22 -5.86 -5.99 -2.67
C ILE A 22 -7.10 -6.02 -3.57
N LYS A 23 -7.76 -4.88 -3.71
CA LYS A 23 -8.95 -4.73 -4.55
C LYS A 23 -8.56 -4.01 -5.82
N ILE A 24 -8.80 -4.65 -6.96
CA ILE A 24 -8.39 -4.12 -8.26
C ILE A 24 -9.60 -4.01 -9.18
N SER A 25 -9.82 -2.83 -9.72
CA SER A 25 -10.83 -2.59 -10.76
C SER A 25 -10.29 -2.96 -12.15
N GLU A 26 -11.18 -3.26 -13.08
CA GLU A 26 -10.81 -3.63 -14.45
C GLU A 26 -11.04 -2.47 -15.43
N PRO A 27 -10.18 -2.29 -16.45
CA PRO A 27 -8.94 -3.04 -16.70
C PRO A 27 -7.85 -2.67 -15.69
N VAL A 28 -7.01 -3.64 -15.31
CA VAL A 28 -5.90 -3.45 -14.37
C VAL A 28 -4.80 -2.63 -15.04
N LYS A 29 -4.57 -1.41 -14.56
CA LYS A 29 -3.45 -0.56 -14.93
C LYS A 29 -2.48 -0.49 -13.75
N PHE A 30 -1.30 -1.06 -13.94
CA PHE A 30 -0.35 -1.33 -12.88
C PHE A 30 0.87 -0.40 -12.93
N LEU A 31 1.18 0.26 -11.83
CA LEU A 31 2.41 1.01 -11.62
C LEU A 31 3.30 0.30 -10.59
N ALA A 32 4.45 -0.21 -11.05
CA ALA A 32 5.44 -0.85 -10.19
C ALA A 32 6.58 0.12 -9.85
N LEU A 33 6.72 0.45 -8.56
CA LEU A 33 7.73 1.38 -8.04
C LEU A 33 8.82 0.62 -7.26
N GLY A 34 10.09 0.83 -7.59
CA GLY A 34 11.16 0.19 -6.84
C GLY A 34 12.59 0.39 -7.36
N ASP A 35 13.42 -0.64 -7.18
CA ASP A 35 14.84 -0.66 -7.52
C ASP A 35 15.21 -1.84 -8.46
N SER A 36 16.42 -2.40 -8.33
CA SER A 36 16.88 -3.57 -9.09
C SER A 36 15.91 -4.76 -9.00
N TYR A 37 15.25 -4.95 -7.86
CA TYR A 37 14.31 -6.05 -7.69
C TYR A 37 13.01 -5.84 -8.46
N THR A 38 12.65 -4.59 -8.76
CA THR A 38 11.43 -4.25 -9.51
C THR A 38 11.69 -4.14 -11.01
N ILE A 39 12.84 -3.59 -11.42
CA ILE A 39 13.25 -3.61 -12.84
C ILE A 39 13.70 -5.01 -13.29
N GLY A 40 13.84 -5.97 -12.38
CA GLY A 40 14.28 -7.34 -12.67
C GLY A 40 15.67 -7.36 -13.28
N GLN A 41 16.64 -6.83 -12.54
CA GLN A 41 18.05 -6.87 -12.92
C GLN A 41 18.48 -8.30 -13.22
N SER A 42 19.23 -8.48 -14.32
CA SER A 42 19.83 -9.75 -14.75
C SER A 42 18.84 -10.86 -15.17
N VAL A 43 17.59 -10.50 -15.44
CA VAL A 43 16.60 -11.36 -16.10
C VAL A 43 16.00 -10.64 -17.32
N PRO A 44 15.53 -11.36 -18.35
CA PRO A 44 14.82 -10.76 -19.47
C PRO A 44 13.47 -10.15 -19.03
N GLU A 45 12.91 -9.26 -19.85
CA GLU A 45 11.73 -8.47 -19.45
C GLU A 45 10.51 -9.32 -19.08
N ASN A 46 10.30 -10.43 -19.79
CA ASN A 46 9.21 -11.36 -19.55
C ASN A 46 9.34 -12.13 -18.22
N GLU A 47 10.52 -12.14 -17.61
CA GLU A 47 10.79 -12.76 -16.32
C GLU A 47 10.71 -11.78 -15.15
N ARG A 48 10.51 -10.49 -15.39
CA ARG A 48 10.35 -9.51 -14.31
C ARG A 48 9.02 -9.75 -13.59
N TRP A 49 9.02 -9.71 -12.26
CA TRP A 49 7.79 -9.98 -11.49
C TRP A 49 6.60 -9.06 -11.84
N PRO A 50 6.76 -7.76 -12.21
CA PRO A 50 5.59 -6.97 -12.60
C PRO A 50 4.95 -7.45 -13.91
N VAL A 51 5.76 -7.95 -14.84
CA VAL A 51 5.30 -8.53 -16.10
C VAL A 51 4.64 -9.88 -15.85
N GLN A 52 5.25 -10.73 -15.02
CA GLN A 52 4.66 -12.00 -14.59
C GLN A 52 3.33 -11.80 -13.85
N LEU A 53 3.21 -10.77 -13.01
CA LEU A 53 1.96 -10.43 -12.32
C LEU A 53 0.85 -10.06 -13.30
N MET A 54 1.13 -9.22 -14.29
CA MET A 54 0.14 -8.88 -15.33
C MET A 54 -0.30 -10.11 -16.12
N ASN A 55 0.62 -11.02 -16.45
CA ASN A 55 0.30 -12.28 -17.10
C ASN A 55 -0.57 -13.18 -16.19
N ALA A 56 -0.25 -13.28 -14.90
CA ALA A 56 -1.01 -14.06 -13.93
C ALA A 56 -2.43 -13.49 -13.73
N LEU A 57 -2.58 -12.17 -13.65
CA LEU A 57 -3.88 -11.50 -13.59
C LEU A 57 -4.72 -11.82 -14.84
N SER A 58 -4.14 -11.69 -16.03
CA SER A 58 -4.81 -12.02 -17.29
C SER A 58 -5.25 -13.49 -17.33
N ALA A 59 -4.37 -14.42 -16.91
CA ALA A 59 -4.66 -15.85 -16.83
C ALA A 59 -5.77 -16.18 -15.81
N ASN A 60 -5.96 -15.34 -14.79
CA ASN A 60 -7.05 -15.43 -13.81
C ASN A 60 -8.30 -14.63 -14.22
N GLY A 61 -8.38 -14.21 -15.48
CA GLY A 61 -9.59 -13.63 -16.08
C GLY A 61 -9.77 -12.14 -15.88
N PHE A 62 -8.77 -11.43 -15.36
CA PHE A 62 -8.79 -9.96 -15.30
C PHE A 62 -8.50 -9.36 -16.66
N GLN A 63 -9.24 -8.31 -17.05
CA GLN A 63 -8.78 -7.45 -18.13
C GLN A 63 -7.55 -6.67 -17.66
N THR A 64 -6.45 -6.72 -18.41
CA THR A 64 -5.20 -6.01 -18.10
C THR A 64 -4.96 -4.89 -19.12
N GLY A 65 -4.45 -3.76 -18.63
CA GLY A 65 -4.10 -2.58 -19.43
C GLY A 65 -2.62 -2.24 -19.32
N GLU A 66 -2.32 -0.96 -19.12
CA GLU A 66 -0.94 -0.45 -19.02
C GLU A 66 -0.20 -1.04 -17.83
N LEU A 67 1.04 -1.50 -18.08
CA LEU A 67 2.05 -1.73 -17.06
C LEU A 67 3.12 -0.65 -17.20
N ARG A 68 3.38 0.07 -16.10
CA ARG A 68 4.50 1.01 -16.00
C ARG A 68 5.42 0.61 -14.87
N ILE A 69 6.72 0.56 -15.16
CA ILE A 69 7.77 0.24 -14.18
C ILE A 69 8.63 1.49 -14.01
N ILE A 70 8.67 2.04 -12.79
CA ILE A 70 9.59 3.11 -12.39
C ILE A 70 10.55 2.51 -11.39
N ALA A 71 11.64 1.95 -11.90
CA ALA A 71 12.64 1.28 -11.11
C ALA A 71 13.99 1.23 -11.83
N GLN A 72 15.07 1.27 -11.06
CA GLN A 72 16.42 1.11 -11.59
C GLN A 72 17.35 0.51 -10.53
N THR A 73 18.33 -0.25 -10.99
CA THR A 73 19.37 -0.83 -10.14
C THR A 73 20.15 0.23 -9.37
N GLY A 74 20.36 -0.03 -8.07
CA GLY A 74 21.10 0.86 -7.17
C GLY A 74 20.27 1.99 -6.54
N TRP A 75 19.00 2.14 -6.92
CA TRP A 75 18.16 3.20 -6.36
C TRP A 75 17.82 3.00 -4.90
N ARG A 76 18.00 4.08 -4.14
CA ARG A 76 17.44 4.30 -2.82
C ARG A 76 16.09 5.04 -2.94
N THR A 77 15.45 5.24 -1.79
CA THR A 77 14.22 6.04 -1.62
C THR A 77 14.25 7.42 -2.30
N ASP A 78 15.34 8.18 -2.16
CA ASP A 78 15.50 9.51 -2.77
C ASP A 78 15.54 9.45 -4.30
N ASN A 79 16.22 8.44 -4.87
CA ASN A 79 16.26 8.25 -6.32
C ASN A 79 14.88 7.92 -6.88
N LEU A 80 14.16 6.97 -6.25
CA LEU A 80 12.82 6.59 -6.67
C LEU A 80 11.85 7.76 -6.60
N ARG A 81 11.89 8.54 -5.50
CA ARG A 81 11.06 9.75 -5.34
C ARG A 81 11.30 10.75 -6.47
N ASN A 82 12.57 11.02 -6.78
CA ASN A 82 12.92 11.95 -7.86
C ASN A 82 12.44 11.44 -9.22
N ALA A 83 12.59 10.14 -9.49
CA ALA A 83 12.15 9.54 -10.75
C ALA A 83 10.62 9.55 -10.92
N ILE A 84 9.86 9.32 -9.85
CA ILE A 84 8.40 9.47 -9.85
C ILE A 84 8.03 10.91 -10.21
N ASN A 85 8.61 11.89 -9.50
CA ASN A 85 8.30 13.30 -9.69
C ASN A 85 8.59 13.80 -11.12
N GLN A 86 9.66 13.31 -11.74
CA GLN A 86 10.03 13.65 -13.11
C GLN A 86 9.06 13.10 -14.17
N GLN A 87 8.27 12.08 -13.83
CA GLN A 87 7.34 11.43 -14.75
C GLN A 87 5.89 11.86 -14.55
N LEU A 88 5.62 12.78 -13.61
CA LEU A 88 4.28 13.29 -13.39
C LEU A 88 3.78 14.12 -14.59
N PRO A 89 2.46 14.09 -14.88
CA PRO A 89 1.42 13.36 -14.15
C PRO A 89 1.35 11.86 -14.52
N LEU A 90 1.17 11.01 -13.50
CA LEU A 90 0.97 9.56 -13.63
C LEU A 90 -0.46 9.22 -13.20
N ASN A 91 -1.40 9.25 -14.14
CA ASN A 91 -2.83 9.15 -13.85
C ASN A 91 -3.42 7.80 -14.29
N GLY A 92 -4.44 7.34 -13.55
CA GLY A 92 -5.29 6.22 -13.97
C GLY A 92 -4.79 4.83 -13.60
N PHE A 93 -3.74 4.72 -12.77
CA PHE A 93 -3.33 3.45 -12.18
C PHE A 93 -4.31 3.03 -11.07
N ASN A 94 -4.74 1.77 -11.10
CA ASN A 94 -5.64 1.18 -10.11
C ASN A 94 -5.00 -0.02 -9.37
N LEU A 95 -3.72 -0.26 -9.64
CA LEU A 95 -2.83 -1.10 -8.86
C LEU A 95 -1.48 -0.38 -8.78
N VAL A 96 -0.94 -0.23 -7.57
CA VAL A 96 0.39 0.35 -7.35
C VAL A 96 1.18 -0.52 -6.39
N SER A 97 2.42 -0.82 -6.69
CA SER A 97 3.30 -1.55 -5.78
C SER A 97 4.50 -0.71 -5.35
N LEU A 98 4.98 -0.92 -4.14
CA LEU A 98 6.24 -0.37 -3.66
C LEU A 98 7.17 -1.48 -3.14
N LEU A 99 8.37 -1.57 -3.72
CA LEU A 99 9.46 -2.42 -3.26
C LEU A 99 10.77 -1.63 -3.33
N ILE A 100 11.22 -1.12 -2.18
CA ILE A 100 12.40 -0.27 -2.08
C ILE A 100 13.07 -0.48 -0.72
N GLY A 101 14.36 -0.13 -0.61
CA GLY A 101 15.08 -0.02 0.66
C GLY A 101 16.35 -0.87 0.75
N VAL A 102 16.54 -1.86 -0.14
CA VAL A 102 17.77 -2.69 -0.10
C VAL A 102 19.03 -1.85 -0.29
N ASN A 103 18.98 -0.83 -1.15
CA ASN A 103 20.13 0.04 -1.38
C ASN A 103 20.34 1.04 -0.24
N ASN A 104 19.28 1.43 0.49
CA ASN A 104 19.44 2.23 1.71
C ASN A 104 20.22 1.41 2.74
N GLN A 105 19.85 0.14 2.93
CA GLN A 105 20.57 -0.79 3.81
C GLN A 105 22.00 -1.03 3.32
N TYR A 106 22.17 -1.46 2.06
CA TYR A 106 23.47 -1.86 1.48
C TYR A 106 24.51 -0.73 1.52
N GLN A 107 24.05 0.52 1.43
CA GLN A 107 24.91 1.71 1.48
C GLN A 107 25.10 2.25 2.92
N GLY A 108 24.74 1.48 3.95
CA GLY A 108 25.00 1.80 5.35
C GLY A 108 23.96 2.69 6.03
N GLY A 109 22.78 2.87 5.42
CA GLY A 109 21.66 3.58 6.02
C GLY A 109 21.08 2.84 7.23
N THR A 110 20.44 3.59 8.13
CA THR A 110 19.78 3.03 9.32
C THR A 110 18.26 2.96 9.13
N PRO A 111 17.55 2.03 9.79
CA PRO A 111 16.09 1.99 9.77
C PRO A 111 15.44 3.32 10.21
N GLN A 112 16.05 4.04 11.15
CA GLN A 112 15.54 5.32 11.66
C GLN A 112 15.59 6.42 10.59
N ALA A 113 16.66 6.48 9.79
CA ALA A 113 16.76 7.45 8.70
C ALA A 113 15.86 7.07 7.52
N TYR A 114 15.71 5.77 7.27
CA TYR A 114 14.91 5.22 6.18
C TYR A 114 13.40 5.37 6.40
N ALA A 115 12.91 5.26 7.65
CA ALA A 115 11.48 5.30 7.98
C ALA A 115 10.71 6.49 7.39
N PRO A 116 11.09 7.77 7.61
CA PRO A 116 10.38 8.90 7.02
C PRO A 116 10.46 8.92 5.48
N GLU A 117 11.55 8.44 4.90
CA GLU A 117 11.71 8.41 3.44
C GLU A 117 10.79 7.38 2.78
N PHE A 118 10.60 6.24 3.44
CA PHE A 118 9.67 5.19 3.03
C PHE A 118 8.21 5.62 3.20
N GLU A 119 7.87 6.27 4.32
CA GLU A 119 6.52 6.80 4.57
C GLU A 119 6.09 7.79 3.48
N ASP A 120 6.98 8.71 3.10
CA ASP A 120 6.77 9.66 2.01
C ASP A 120 6.51 8.95 0.66
N LEU A 121 7.24 7.87 0.38
CA LEU A 121 7.06 7.09 -0.85
C LEU A 121 5.76 6.30 -0.83
N LEU A 122 5.38 5.72 0.31
CA LEU A 122 4.12 5.02 0.48
C LEU A 122 2.94 5.98 0.30
N SER A 123 3.03 7.17 0.90
CA SER A 123 2.04 8.23 0.72
C SER A 123 1.89 8.65 -0.75
N GLN A 124 3.01 8.76 -1.47
CA GLN A 124 2.99 9.02 -2.91
C GLN A 124 2.37 7.85 -3.71
N ALA A 125 2.69 6.61 -3.38
CA ALA A 125 2.09 5.43 -4.02
C ALA A 125 0.57 5.40 -3.84
N ILE A 126 0.07 5.73 -2.65
CA ILE A 126 -1.36 5.86 -2.36
C ILE A 126 -2.00 6.97 -3.20
N ALA A 127 -1.36 8.13 -3.32
CA ALA A 127 -1.87 9.22 -4.16
C ALA A 127 -1.95 8.81 -5.64
N LEU A 128 -0.93 8.10 -6.15
CA LEU A 128 -0.88 7.57 -7.52
C LEU A 128 -1.95 6.49 -7.78
N ALA A 129 -2.39 5.80 -6.73
CA ALA A 129 -3.50 4.84 -6.77
C ALA A 129 -4.89 5.49 -6.62
N GLY A 130 -4.98 6.81 -6.76
CA GLY A 130 -6.23 7.56 -6.59
C GLY A 130 -6.66 7.71 -5.13
N TYR A 131 -5.70 7.82 -4.21
CA TYR A 131 -5.92 7.93 -2.77
C TYR A 131 -6.63 6.71 -2.15
N ASN A 132 -6.53 5.54 -2.78
CA ASN A 132 -7.13 4.30 -2.29
C ASN A 132 -6.04 3.31 -1.85
N PRO A 133 -5.79 3.14 -0.53
CA PRO A 133 -4.76 2.24 -0.04
C PRO A 133 -5.06 0.75 -0.32
N ALA A 134 -6.32 0.37 -0.58
CA ALA A 134 -6.67 -1.00 -0.99
C ALA A 134 -6.20 -1.36 -2.40
N ARG A 135 -5.73 -0.38 -3.18
CA ARG A 135 -5.10 -0.53 -4.50
C ARG A 135 -3.57 -0.50 -4.45
N VAL A 136 -3.00 -0.35 -3.24
CA VAL A 136 -1.56 -0.34 -3.02
C VAL A 136 -1.14 -1.60 -2.29
N PHE A 137 0.02 -2.13 -2.65
CA PHE A 137 0.68 -3.14 -1.85
C PHE A 137 2.18 -2.89 -1.75
N VAL A 138 2.76 -3.31 -0.63
CA VAL A 138 4.20 -3.26 -0.37
C VAL A 138 4.74 -4.69 -0.37
N LEU A 139 5.85 -4.90 -1.06
CA LEU A 139 6.62 -6.14 -0.94
C LEU A 139 7.73 -5.94 0.09
N SER A 140 7.95 -6.94 0.94
CA SER A 140 9.13 -6.96 1.80
C SER A 140 10.42 -7.03 0.97
N ILE A 141 11.50 -6.48 1.51
CA ILE A 141 12.83 -6.52 0.90
C ILE A 141 13.37 -7.96 0.98
N PRO A 142 13.78 -8.57 -0.14
CA PRO A 142 14.46 -9.85 -0.15
C PRO A 142 15.75 -9.84 0.66
N ASP A 143 16.01 -10.93 1.37
CA ASP A 143 17.25 -11.16 2.10
C ASP A 143 18.34 -11.71 1.17
N TYR A 144 19.25 -10.84 0.71
CA TYR A 144 20.34 -11.22 -0.17
C TYR A 144 21.52 -11.89 0.55
N ALA A 145 21.49 -12.06 1.88
CA ALA A 145 22.45 -12.92 2.58
C ALA A 145 22.46 -14.33 1.99
N TYR A 146 21.31 -14.76 1.44
CA TYR A 146 21.08 -16.08 0.87
C TYR A 146 21.38 -16.16 -0.63
N THR A 147 22.24 -15.27 -1.13
CA THR A 147 22.79 -15.31 -2.48
C THR A 147 24.27 -15.68 -2.42
N PRO A 148 24.89 -16.18 -3.51
CA PRO A 148 26.34 -16.32 -3.60
C PRO A 148 27.10 -15.05 -3.19
N PHE A 149 26.59 -13.87 -3.56
CA PHE A 149 27.17 -12.58 -3.16
C PHE A 149 27.09 -12.31 -1.65
N GLY A 150 25.94 -12.59 -1.03
CA GLY A 150 25.74 -12.39 0.41
C GLY A 150 26.41 -13.44 1.30
N ASN A 151 26.72 -14.61 0.75
CA ASN A 151 27.50 -15.69 1.35
C ASN A 151 27.10 -16.06 2.80
N GLY A 152 25.79 -16.07 3.08
CA GLY A 152 25.23 -16.43 4.38
C GLY A 152 25.52 -15.45 5.50
N ASN A 153 25.87 -14.19 5.20
CA ASN A 153 26.23 -13.21 6.23
C ASN A 153 25.00 -12.82 7.09
N PRO A 154 24.99 -13.16 8.40
CA PRO A 154 23.84 -12.91 9.27
C PRO A 154 23.59 -11.43 9.55
N GLY A 155 24.62 -10.58 9.41
CA GLY A 155 24.47 -9.13 9.56
C GLY A 155 23.59 -8.50 8.49
N ILE A 156 23.59 -9.06 7.27
CA ILE A 156 22.67 -8.65 6.20
C ILE A 156 21.24 -9.01 6.63
N SER A 157 20.99 -10.27 7.01
CA SER A 157 19.66 -10.74 7.43
C SER A 157 19.09 -9.90 8.56
N GLN A 158 19.88 -9.61 9.59
CA GLN A 158 19.45 -8.77 10.72
C GLN A 158 19.05 -7.36 10.28
N GLN A 159 19.80 -6.76 9.36
CA GLN A 159 19.49 -5.42 8.84
C GLN A 159 18.24 -5.45 7.96
N ILE A 160 18.13 -6.43 7.06
CA ILE A 160 16.94 -6.59 6.21
C ILE A 160 15.69 -6.80 7.06
N ASP A 161 15.76 -7.59 8.13
CA ASP A 161 14.64 -7.77 9.07
C ASP A 161 14.24 -6.44 9.72
N ALA A 162 15.19 -5.62 10.15
CA ALA A 162 14.91 -4.30 10.74
C ALA A 162 14.29 -3.30 9.74
N PHE A 163 14.74 -3.29 8.48
CA PHE A 163 14.13 -2.47 7.43
C PHE A 163 12.73 -2.98 7.06
N ASN A 164 12.53 -4.29 7.02
CA ASN A 164 11.22 -4.89 6.76
C ASN A 164 10.22 -4.65 7.89
N GLU A 165 10.68 -4.59 9.13
CA GLU A 165 9.85 -4.19 10.27
C GLU A 165 9.35 -2.74 10.10
N VAL A 166 10.23 -1.81 9.67
CA VAL A 166 9.83 -0.44 9.31
C VAL A 166 8.77 -0.45 8.21
N ASN A 167 9.02 -1.17 7.11
CA ASN A 167 8.07 -1.24 6.00
C ASN A 167 6.71 -1.78 6.45
N ARG A 168 6.69 -2.85 7.26
CA ARG A 168 5.48 -3.49 7.77
C ARG A 168 4.69 -2.56 8.69
N ASN A 169 5.37 -1.91 9.63
CA ASN A 169 4.74 -1.02 10.59
C ASN A 169 4.11 0.19 9.89
N ILE A 170 4.85 0.85 9.00
CA ILE A 170 4.35 2.00 8.24
C ILE A 170 3.21 1.58 7.30
N SER A 171 3.35 0.45 6.58
CA SER A 171 2.26 -0.05 5.72
C SER A 171 0.98 -0.29 6.51
N SER A 172 1.09 -0.84 7.73
CA SER A 172 -0.05 -1.05 8.61
C SER A 172 -0.72 0.25 9.06
N LEU A 173 0.05 1.32 9.29
CA LEU A 173 -0.51 2.63 9.68
C LEU A 173 -1.35 3.26 8.57
N PHE A 174 -0.97 3.02 7.32
CA PHE A 174 -1.67 3.53 6.14
C PHE A 174 -2.74 2.58 5.60
N GLU A 175 -3.00 1.47 6.31
CA GLU A 175 -3.89 0.40 5.83
C GLU A 175 -3.51 -0.05 4.41
N VAL A 176 -2.21 -0.25 4.17
CA VAL A 176 -1.70 -0.81 2.91
C VAL A 176 -1.33 -2.27 3.09
N THR A 177 -1.69 -3.10 2.11
CA THR A 177 -1.40 -4.53 2.15
C THR A 177 0.12 -4.76 2.10
N TYR A 178 0.68 -5.38 3.14
CA TYR A 178 2.09 -5.79 3.18
C TYR A 178 2.21 -7.28 2.87
N ILE A 179 3.00 -7.63 1.85
CA ILE A 179 3.23 -9.00 1.41
C ILE A 179 4.69 -9.37 1.69
N ASP A 180 4.86 -10.39 2.54
CA ASP A 180 6.17 -10.84 2.99
C ASP A 180 6.74 -11.90 2.05
N ILE A 181 7.65 -11.47 1.17
CA ILE A 181 8.38 -12.31 0.21
C ILE A 181 9.79 -12.68 0.71
N THR A 182 10.24 -12.11 1.83
CA THR A 182 11.57 -12.35 2.41
C THR A 182 11.85 -13.83 2.66
N PRO A 183 10.90 -14.64 3.18
CA PRO A 183 11.13 -16.07 3.39
C PRO A 183 11.47 -16.83 2.11
N ILE A 184 11.01 -16.37 0.95
CA ILE A 184 11.30 -17.00 -0.34
C ILE A 184 12.79 -16.87 -0.66
N SER A 185 13.36 -15.67 -0.51
CA SER A 185 14.76 -15.42 -0.86
C SER A 185 15.73 -16.16 0.06
N ARG A 186 15.32 -16.48 1.29
CA ARG A 186 16.11 -17.28 2.25
C ARG A 186 16.35 -18.72 1.82
N ASN A 187 15.75 -19.17 0.72
CA ASN A 187 16.05 -20.45 0.09
C ASN A 187 17.14 -20.37 -0.99
N GLY A 188 17.71 -19.18 -1.27
CA GLY A 188 18.60 -18.98 -2.42
C GLY A 188 19.91 -19.79 -2.38
N LEU A 189 20.49 -20.03 -1.20
CA LEU A 189 21.71 -20.85 -1.08
C LEU A 189 21.43 -22.36 -1.24
N SER A 190 20.27 -22.81 -0.76
CA SER A 190 19.86 -24.22 -0.88
C SER A 190 19.23 -24.54 -2.23
N ASN A 191 18.73 -23.52 -2.94
CA ASN A 191 18.16 -23.63 -4.28
C ASN A 191 18.74 -22.55 -5.21
N PRO A 192 19.89 -22.82 -5.85
CA PRO A 192 20.56 -21.87 -6.75
C PRO A 192 19.71 -21.42 -7.95
N ALA A 193 18.71 -22.21 -8.35
CA ALA A 193 17.80 -21.84 -9.44
C ALA A 193 16.94 -20.61 -9.10
N LEU A 194 16.86 -20.23 -7.81
CA LEU A 194 16.21 -19.01 -7.39
C LEU A 194 17.05 -17.75 -7.63
N ILE A 195 18.34 -17.87 -7.92
CA ILE A 195 19.26 -16.74 -8.13
C ILE A 195 19.56 -16.58 -9.62
N ALA A 196 19.60 -15.33 -10.10
CA ALA A 196 19.97 -15.00 -11.46
C ALA A 196 21.47 -15.26 -11.72
N GLY A 197 21.87 -15.19 -13.00
CA GLY A 197 23.24 -15.51 -13.43
C GLY A 197 24.34 -14.61 -12.85
N ASP A 198 23.98 -13.48 -12.24
CA ASP A 198 24.93 -12.58 -11.57
C ASP A 198 25.25 -12.96 -10.12
N GLY A 199 24.59 -14.00 -9.58
CA GLY A 199 24.83 -14.49 -8.23
C GLY A 199 24.34 -13.56 -7.11
N LEU A 200 23.49 -12.57 -7.43
CA LEU A 200 22.96 -11.60 -6.47
C LEU A 200 21.44 -11.40 -6.59
N HIS A 201 20.91 -11.27 -7.80
CA HIS A 201 19.52 -10.89 -7.98
C HIS A 201 18.59 -12.12 -8.04
N PRO A 202 17.28 -11.94 -7.75
CA PRO A 202 16.29 -12.99 -7.96
C PRO A 202 16.23 -13.40 -9.44
N SER A 203 16.10 -14.71 -9.67
CA SER A 203 15.77 -15.26 -10.99
C SER A 203 14.30 -15.03 -11.35
N GLY A 204 13.95 -15.26 -12.63
CA GLY A 204 12.55 -15.35 -13.06
C GLY A 204 11.72 -16.36 -12.26
N LEU A 205 12.33 -17.47 -11.82
CA LEU A 205 11.67 -18.47 -10.97
C LEU A 205 11.29 -17.89 -9.61
N MET A 206 12.22 -17.20 -8.93
CA MET A 206 11.92 -16.58 -7.64
C MET A 206 10.85 -15.49 -7.79
N TYR A 207 10.91 -14.70 -8.87
CA TYR A 207 9.88 -13.72 -9.19
C TYR A 207 8.49 -14.35 -9.38
N GLY A 208 8.39 -15.55 -9.97
CA GLY A 208 7.13 -16.30 -10.05
C GLY A 208 6.57 -16.64 -8.67
N LEU A 209 7.42 -17.06 -7.73
CA LEU A 209 7.00 -17.33 -6.34
C LEU A 209 6.50 -16.06 -5.63
N TRP A 210 7.02 -14.89 -5.95
CA TRP A 210 6.51 -13.62 -5.41
C TRP A 210 5.12 -13.33 -5.97
N VAL A 211 4.91 -13.56 -7.26
CA VAL A 211 3.60 -13.42 -7.90
C VAL A 211 2.58 -14.35 -7.26
N ASP A 212 2.95 -15.57 -6.90
CA ASP A 212 2.07 -16.48 -6.16
C ASP A 212 1.63 -15.91 -4.81
N GLU A 213 2.53 -15.30 -4.04
CA GLU A 213 2.18 -14.63 -2.77
C GLU A 213 1.30 -13.41 -2.98
N ILE A 214 1.55 -12.62 -4.04
CA ILE A 214 0.73 -11.46 -4.40
C ILE A 214 -0.69 -11.92 -4.75
N MET A 215 -0.82 -12.93 -5.61
CA MET A 215 -2.12 -13.40 -6.11
C MET A 215 -3.01 -13.96 -4.99
N LYS A 216 -2.45 -14.49 -3.89
CA LYS A 216 -3.23 -14.89 -2.71
C LYS A 216 -3.98 -13.73 -2.04
N LYS A 217 -3.56 -12.49 -2.28
CA LYS A 217 -4.17 -11.27 -1.73
C LYS A 217 -5.00 -10.51 -2.73
N VAL A 218 -4.96 -10.85 -4.01
CA VAL A 218 -5.69 -10.14 -5.05
C VAL A 218 -7.14 -10.60 -5.10
N THR A 219 -8.05 -9.63 -5.15
CA THR A 219 -9.47 -9.86 -5.42
C THR A 219 -9.97 -8.86 -6.44
N ARG A 220 -10.91 -9.30 -7.28
CA ARG A 220 -11.62 -8.43 -8.20
C ARG A 220 -12.49 -7.46 -7.40
N GLU A 221 -12.28 -6.17 -7.62
CA GLU A 221 -13.27 -5.17 -7.25
C GLU A 221 -14.42 -5.31 -8.26
N LEU A 222 -15.49 -5.96 -7.83
CA LEU A 222 -16.71 -6.01 -8.64
C LEU A 222 -17.27 -4.60 -8.68
N SER A 223 -17.07 -3.92 -9.82
CA SER A 223 -17.94 -2.84 -10.21
C SER A 223 -19.35 -3.41 -10.32
N ILE A 224 -20.17 -3.25 -9.28
CA ILE A 224 -21.55 -2.88 -9.57
C ILE A 224 -21.38 -1.65 -10.47
N PRO A 225 -21.96 -1.61 -11.69
CA PRO A 225 -21.87 -0.42 -12.52
C PRO A 225 -22.10 0.77 -11.62
N GLU A 226 -21.13 1.69 -11.55
CA GLU A 226 -21.45 3.02 -11.09
C GLU A 226 -22.47 3.52 -12.11
N GLU A 227 -23.76 3.30 -11.82
CA GLU A 227 -24.81 4.22 -12.21
C GLU A 227 -24.20 5.61 -11.97
N PRO A 228 -24.07 6.44 -13.01
CA PRO A 228 -23.27 7.65 -12.99
C PRO A 228 -23.51 8.36 -11.69
N PHE A 229 -22.48 8.47 -10.83
CA PHE A 229 -22.51 9.02 -9.47
C PHE A 229 -23.79 9.83 -9.27
N ALA A 230 -24.84 9.18 -8.80
CA ALA A 230 -25.97 9.90 -8.30
C ALA A 230 -25.40 10.60 -7.07
N VAL A 231 -25.18 11.90 -7.22
CA VAL A 231 -24.84 12.84 -6.16
C VAL A 231 -25.87 12.67 -5.05
N SER A 232 -25.58 11.79 -4.11
CA SER A 232 -26.31 11.71 -2.85
C SER A 232 -25.36 11.50 -1.68
N GLY A 233 -24.06 11.79 -1.87
CA GLY A 233 -23.18 12.19 -0.79
C GLY A 233 -23.28 13.71 -0.60
N PRO A 234 -23.02 14.24 0.59
CA PRO A 234 -23.08 15.67 0.80
C PRO A 234 -22.02 16.39 -0.04
N GLU A 235 -22.44 17.30 -0.91
CA GLU A 235 -21.51 18.17 -1.65
C GLU A 235 -20.79 19.08 -0.65
N TRP A 236 -19.54 19.46 -0.89
CA TRP A 236 -18.83 20.37 0.02
C TRP A 236 -17.99 21.39 -0.73
N LEU A 237 -17.79 22.53 -0.08
CA LEU A 237 -17.09 23.70 -0.62
C LEU A 237 -16.25 24.35 0.47
N LEU A 238 -15.01 24.72 0.13
CA LEU A 238 -14.13 25.48 1.00
C LEU A 238 -14.07 26.94 0.53
N GLU A 239 -14.57 27.86 1.34
CA GLU A 239 -14.48 29.30 1.09
C GLU A 239 -14.18 30.04 2.40
N ASN A 240 -13.27 31.03 2.36
CA ASN A 240 -12.98 31.91 3.50
C ASN A 240 -12.70 31.19 4.84
N LYS A 241 -11.95 30.07 4.79
CA LYS A 241 -11.69 29.18 5.95
C LYS A 241 -12.98 28.66 6.60
N SER A 242 -14.00 28.39 5.80
CA SER A 242 -15.23 27.72 6.19
C SER A 242 -15.47 26.55 5.25
N LEU A 243 -15.67 25.35 5.82
CA LEU A 243 -16.04 24.15 5.07
C LEU A 243 -17.55 24.01 5.09
N SER A 244 -18.20 24.30 3.96
CA SER A 244 -19.63 24.11 3.77
C SER A 244 -19.92 22.70 3.29
N ILE A 245 -20.97 22.08 3.81
CA ILE A 245 -21.41 20.72 3.52
C ILE A 245 -22.91 20.80 3.20
N SER A 246 -23.29 20.52 1.96
CA SER A 246 -24.66 20.50 1.47
C SER A 246 -25.31 19.13 1.67
N ASN A 247 -26.64 19.07 1.68
CA ASN A 247 -27.41 17.83 1.63
C ASN A 247 -27.18 16.84 2.80
N LEU A 248 -26.97 17.34 4.03
CA LEU A 248 -27.00 16.47 5.21
C LEU A 248 -28.38 15.81 5.35
N THR A 249 -28.38 14.50 5.60
CA THR A 249 -29.62 13.69 5.74
C THR A 249 -30.09 13.55 7.19
N GLY A 250 -29.29 14.03 8.15
CA GLY A 250 -29.56 14.06 9.58
C GLY A 250 -28.33 14.50 10.38
N ASP A 251 -28.44 14.41 11.70
CA ASP A 251 -27.34 14.77 12.61
C ASP A 251 -26.07 13.98 12.26
N THR A 252 -24.98 14.71 12.03
CA THR A 252 -23.72 14.18 11.50
C THR A 252 -22.57 14.80 12.26
N GLU A 253 -21.71 13.97 12.82
CA GLU A 253 -20.47 14.43 13.44
C GLU A 253 -19.39 14.60 12.37
N ILE A 254 -18.70 15.72 12.36
CA ILE A 254 -17.54 15.96 11.49
C ILE A 254 -16.25 15.91 12.31
N HIS A 255 -15.29 15.11 11.84
CA HIS A 255 -13.94 15.04 12.39
C HIS A 255 -12.94 15.53 11.36
N ILE A 256 -12.06 16.47 11.72
CA ILE A 256 -11.00 17.00 10.87
C ILE A 256 -9.64 16.58 11.43
N TYR A 257 -8.80 16.03 10.57
CA TYR A 257 -7.48 15.50 10.89
C TYR A 257 -6.38 16.24 10.13
N GLN A 258 -5.22 16.38 10.75
CA GLN A 258 -3.97 16.72 10.07
C GLN A 258 -3.41 15.54 9.27
N THR A 259 -2.39 15.80 8.44
CA THR A 259 -1.72 14.76 7.63
C THR A 259 -1.02 13.70 8.48
N ASP A 260 -0.65 14.04 9.72
CA ASP A 260 -0.08 13.11 10.71
C ASP A 260 -1.14 12.26 11.44
N GLY A 261 -2.41 12.37 11.03
CA GLY A 261 -3.53 11.63 11.63
C GLY A 261 -4.06 12.24 12.92
N ARG A 262 -3.50 13.35 13.42
CA ARG A 262 -3.99 14.01 14.64
C ARG A 262 -5.35 14.66 14.40
N LEU A 263 -6.32 14.31 15.23
CA LEU A 263 -7.63 15.00 15.27
C LEU A 263 -7.42 16.44 15.74
N VAL A 264 -7.87 17.40 14.93
CA VAL A 264 -7.74 18.84 15.20
C VAL A 264 -9.06 19.56 15.39
N LEU A 265 -10.17 19.02 14.88
CA LEU A 265 -11.51 19.57 15.07
C LEU A 265 -12.54 18.45 15.09
N SER A 266 -13.52 18.56 15.97
CA SER A 266 -14.69 17.67 16.05
C SER A 266 -15.93 18.53 16.31
N GLU A 267 -16.96 18.43 15.48
CA GLU A 267 -18.19 19.22 15.61
C GLU A 267 -19.43 18.39 15.26
N LEU A 268 -20.56 18.64 15.93
CA LEU A 268 -21.83 18.01 15.60
C LEU A 268 -22.64 18.94 14.70
N LEU A 269 -22.86 18.52 13.45
CA LEU A 269 -23.74 19.19 12.50
C LEU A 269 -25.17 18.67 12.71
N THR A 270 -26.08 19.52 13.14
CA THR A 270 -27.46 19.12 13.47
C THR A 270 -28.43 19.43 12.34
N GLY A 271 -29.42 18.55 12.16
CA GLY A 271 -30.50 18.73 11.21
C GLY A 271 -30.25 18.18 9.80
N ARG A 272 -31.03 18.67 8.83
CA ARG A 272 -30.97 18.28 7.41
C ARG A 272 -30.67 19.51 6.56
N GLY A 273 -29.93 19.34 5.47
CA GLY A 273 -29.58 20.43 4.55
C GLY A 273 -28.14 20.93 4.69
N PRO A 274 -27.83 22.17 4.31
CA PRO A 274 -26.47 22.69 4.36
C PRO A 274 -26.04 23.02 5.79
N ALA A 275 -24.79 22.69 6.12
CA ALA A 275 -24.11 23.09 7.35
C ALA A 275 -22.70 23.60 7.02
N ALA A 276 -22.07 24.31 7.94
CA ALA A 276 -20.72 24.81 7.75
C ALA A 276 -19.89 24.67 9.02
N VAL A 277 -18.60 24.42 8.84
CA VAL A 277 -17.61 24.28 9.92
C VAL A 277 -16.57 25.38 9.79
N SER A 278 -16.37 26.12 10.88
CA SER A 278 -15.36 27.17 10.92
C SER A 278 -13.95 26.57 11.06
N LEU A 279 -13.05 26.99 10.19
CA LEU A 279 -11.65 26.56 10.16
C LEU A 279 -10.68 27.69 10.51
N LEU A 280 -11.18 28.80 11.06
CA LEU A 280 -10.38 30.01 11.36
C LEU A 280 -9.21 29.74 12.32
N ASN A 281 -9.36 28.77 13.22
CA ASN A 281 -8.34 28.42 14.21
C ASN A 281 -7.35 27.36 13.71
N LEU A 282 -7.53 26.82 12.49
CA LEU A 282 -6.61 25.87 11.92
C LEU A 282 -5.48 26.62 11.18
N PRO A 283 -4.21 26.25 11.42
CA PRO A 283 -3.10 26.81 10.66
C PRO A 283 -3.18 26.44 9.17
N ALA A 284 -2.34 27.08 8.35
CA ALA A 284 -2.20 26.69 6.95
C ALA A 284 -1.71 25.23 6.88
N GLY A 285 -2.29 24.43 5.99
CA GLY A 285 -2.00 23.01 5.92
C GLY A 285 -3.03 22.20 5.16
N ILE A 286 -2.70 20.92 4.95
CA ILE A 286 -3.61 19.93 4.35
C ILE A 286 -4.36 19.23 5.48
N TYR A 287 -5.66 19.10 5.30
CA TYR A 287 -6.55 18.45 6.24
C TYR A 287 -7.44 17.43 5.54
N PHE A 288 -7.83 16.40 6.29
CA PHE A 288 -8.83 15.43 5.90
C PHE A 288 -10.04 15.57 6.80
N PHE A 289 -11.25 15.37 6.29
CA PHE A 289 -12.43 15.30 7.15
C PHE A 289 -13.26 14.03 6.93
N ARG A 290 -13.87 13.56 8.01
CA ARG A 290 -14.79 12.42 8.05
C ARG A 290 -16.14 12.90 8.55
N LEU A 291 -17.21 12.32 8.01
CA LEU A 291 -18.57 12.51 8.50
C LEU A 291 -19.07 11.20 9.09
N SER A 292 -19.61 11.25 10.31
CA SER A 292 -20.19 10.10 11.01
C SER A 292 -21.61 10.44 11.46
N GLY A 293 -22.58 9.92 10.72
CA GLY A 293 -24.03 10.12 10.95
C GLY A 293 -24.82 9.24 10.00
N SER A 294 -25.68 8.38 10.57
CA SER A 294 -26.50 7.32 9.94
C SER A 294 -26.09 6.81 8.54
N GLN A 295 -25.42 5.65 8.53
CA GLN A 295 -25.24 4.66 7.45
C GLN A 295 -23.96 4.67 6.59
N ASP A 296 -23.05 5.63 6.70
CA ASP A 296 -21.73 5.48 6.04
C ASP A 296 -20.67 6.37 6.73
N SER A 297 -19.84 5.78 7.60
CA SER A 297 -18.65 6.44 8.13
C SER A 297 -17.52 6.34 7.10
N ARG A 298 -17.50 7.25 6.11
CA ARG A 298 -16.42 7.33 5.11
C ARG A 298 -15.66 8.66 5.25
N ILE A 299 -14.40 8.67 4.81
CA ILE A 299 -13.68 9.93 4.58
C ILE A 299 -14.46 10.71 3.52
N ALA A 300 -14.92 11.90 3.86
CA ALA A 300 -15.81 12.70 3.03
C ALA A 300 -15.05 13.68 2.12
N GLY A 301 -13.80 14.04 2.46
CA GLY A 301 -12.96 14.86 1.59
C GLY A 301 -11.60 15.26 2.16
N LYS A 302 -10.83 15.99 1.35
CA LYS A 302 -9.53 16.60 1.65
C LYS A 302 -9.55 18.06 1.21
N PHE A 303 -9.01 18.97 2.02
CA PHE A 303 -8.91 20.39 1.67
C PHE A 303 -7.56 20.99 2.08
N LEU A 304 -7.21 22.13 1.47
CA LEU A 304 -6.00 22.91 1.76
C LEU A 304 -6.43 24.25 2.37
N LEU A 305 -5.92 24.57 3.55
CA LEU A 305 -6.00 25.92 4.11
C LEU A 305 -4.74 26.72 3.73
N PRO A 306 -4.89 27.86 3.03
CA PRO A 306 -3.78 28.77 2.76
C PRO A 306 -3.33 29.53 4.01
#